data_AF-A0A1H9FIC5-F1
#
_entry.id   AF-A0A1H9FIC5-F1
#
_cell.length_a   1.000
_cell.length_b   1.000
_cell.length_c   1.000
_cell.angle_alpha   90.00
_cell.angle_beta   90.00
_cell.angle_gamma   90.00
#
_symmetry.space_group_name_H-M   'P 1'
#
loop_
_entity.id
_entity.type
_entity.pdbx_description
1 polymer ?
#
loop_
_entity_poly.entity_id
_entity_poly.type
_entity_poly.pdbx_seq_one_letter_code
_entity_poly.pdbx_strand_id
1 'polypeptide(L)'
;MNQPQRNVLTFQWNPAESLGGDVFLTPVYFNRQVLVRYLYDSRFTCDFASETYGTVHGDDFYISFGINANGSVLAWLGDLQSLPVRECFYWLVENKDPEGDAKSEFYDAQVNAKFTEPPAIIRALNALSKLNAGFHKKFGVHLYHERSIEERVEETRRYKRLLLNNVDDFKRFVSELNEIINENANNPELRRLLDAKGVTTQSGSKGNKLLAAVYDAVLHDKSNLIAPFFCLYDLRLWADHSMSEDMIKNVAAKLGGSVDDYQRLLELLIQAINDSSSQLLELVENAA
;
A
#
# COMPACT_ATOMS: atom_id res chain seq x y z
N MET A 1 -8.43 -25.58 -50.40
CA MET A 1 -7.72 -24.64 -49.51
C MET A 1 -8.64 -24.34 -48.33
N ASN A 2 -8.37 -24.94 -47.17
CA ASN A 2 -9.04 -24.51 -45.94
C ASN A 2 -8.52 -23.11 -45.61
N GLN A 3 -9.43 -22.15 -45.45
CA GLN A 3 -9.08 -20.87 -44.85
C GLN A 3 -8.45 -21.16 -43.48
N PRO A 4 -7.31 -20.54 -43.12
CA PRO A 4 -6.79 -20.67 -41.77
C PRO A 4 -7.86 -20.17 -40.81
N GLN A 5 -8.34 -21.03 -39.90
CA GLN A 5 -9.14 -20.60 -38.77
C GLN A 5 -8.35 -19.49 -38.07
N ARG A 6 -8.90 -18.29 -38.01
CA ARG A 6 -8.37 -17.27 -37.09
C ARG A 6 -8.35 -17.91 -35.73
N ASN A 7 -7.17 -18.02 -35.11
CA ASN A 7 -7.06 -18.42 -33.72
C ASN A 7 -7.96 -17.49 -32.91
N VAL A 8 -9.12 -17.99 -32.46
CA VAL A 8 -10.00 -17.25 -31.58
C VAL A 8 -9.32 -17.25 -30.22
N LEU A 9 -8.91 -16.07 -29.75
CA LEU A 9 -8.36 -15.91 -28.41
C LEU A 9 -9.45 -16.29 -27.42
N THR A 10 -9.27 -17.42 -26.75
CA THR A 10 -10.26 -17.97 -25.83
C THR A 10 -9.59 -18.10 -24.48
N PHE A 11 -10.08 -17.35 -23.50
CA PHE A 11 -9.70 -17.54 -22.10
C PHE A 11 -10.29 -18.87 -21.59
N GLN A 12 -9.63 -19.47 -20.61
CA GLN A 12 -10.15 -20.50 -19.74
C GLN A 12 -11.08 -19.84 -18.70
N TRP A 13 -12.34 -20.27 -18.68
CA TRP A 13 -13.38 -19.78 -17.79
C TRP A 13 -14.42 -20.88 -17.57
N ASN A 14 -15.23 -20.75 -16.52
CA ASN A 14 -16.26 -21.72 -16.16
C ASN A 14 -17.66 -21.08 -16.27
N PRO A 15 -18.55 -21.56 -17.16
CA PRO A 15 -19.89 -21.01 -17.28
C PRO A 15 -20.72 -21.12 -15.99
N ALA A 16 -20.42 -22.09 -15.12
CA ALA A 16 -21.11 -22.25 -13.84
C ALA A 16 -20.84 -21.09 -12.85
N GLU A 17 -19.81 -20.29 -13.09
CA GLU A 17 -19.44 -19.13 -12.26
C GLU A 17 -20.07 -17.81 -12.76
N SER A 18 -20.85 -17.87 -13.84
CA SER A 18 -21.54 -16.71 -14.42
C SER A 18 -22.61 -16.19 -13.47
N LEU A 19 -22.56 -14.89 -13.16
CA LEU A 19 -23.56 -14.27 -12.29
C LEU A 19 -24.90 -14.11 -13.04
N GLY A 20 -25.97 -14.67 -12.47
CA GLY A 20 -27.33 -14.56 -13.04
C GLY A 20 -27.51 -15.21 -14.41
N GLY A 21 -26.59 -16.08 -14.84
CA GLY A 21 -26.58 -16.66 -16.18
C GLY A 21 -26.05 -15.71 -17.27
N ASP A 22 -25.49 -14.55 -16.88
CA ASP A 22 -24.86 -13.61 -17.79
C ASP A 22 -23.39 -13.98 -18.01
N VAL A 23 -23.05 -14.39 -19.23
CA VAL A 23 -21.69 -14.75 -19.65
C VAL A 23 -20.73 -13.54 -19.58
N PHE A 24 -21.26 -12.31 -19.61
CA PHE A 24 -20.45 -11.11 -19.43
C PHE A 24 -19.85 -11.08 -18.02
N LEU A 25 -20.66 -11.35 -17.01
CA LEU A 25 -20.30 -11.36 -15.59
C LEU A 25 -19.80 -12.73 -15.13
N THR A 26 -18.97 -13.37 -15.96
CA THR A 26 -18.23 -14.57 -15.59
C THR A 26 -16.82 -14.19 -15.13
N PRO A 27 -16.38 -14.58 -13.92
CA PRO A 27 -15.03 -14.30 -13.47
C PRO A 27 -14.02 -15.14 -14.27
N VAL A 28 -12.92 -14.51 -14.69
CA VAL A 28 -11.79 -15.16 -15.34
C VAL A 28 -10.56 -14.93 -14.48
N TYR A 29 -9.77 -15.99 -14.30
CA TYR A 29 -8.67 -16.01 -13.34
C TYR A 29 -7.32 -15.96 -14.03
N PHE A 30 -6.39 -15.27 -13.38
CA PHE A 30 -5.04 -15.05 -13.85
C PHE A 30 -4.03 -15.20 -12.73
N ASN A 31 -2.81 -15.59 -13.10
CA ASN A 31 -1.66 -15.42 -12.24
C ASN A 31 -1.42 -13.93 -11.98
N ARG A 32 -0.90 -13.61 -10.80
CA ARG A 32 -0.65 -12.23 -10.37
C ARG A 32 0.35 -11.49 -11.26
N GLN A 33 1.19 -12.22 -11.98
CA GLN A 33 2.15 -11.73 -12.97
C GLN A 33 1.50 -10.92 -14.10
N VAL A 34 0.19 -11.09 -14.34
CA VAL A 34 -0.55 -10.28 -15.32
C VAL A 34 -0.53 -8.79 -15.00
N LEU A 35 -0.26 -8.40 -13.75
CA LEU A 35 -0.17 -6.98 -13.37
C LEU A 35 1.24 -6.40 -13.56
N VAL A 36 2.28 -7.22 -13.75
CA VAL A 36 3.69 -6.77 -13.75
C VAL A 36 3.91 -5.67 -14.78
N ARG A 37 3.47 -5.86 -16.03
CA ARG A 37 3.69 -4.86 -17.07
C ARG A 37 3.02 -3.54 -16.72
N TYR A 38 1.79 -3.57 -16.21
CA TYR A 38 1.02 -2.38 -15.90
C TYR A 38 1.53 -1.62 -14.67
N LEU A 39 2.23 -2.30 -13.76
CA LEU A 39 2.84 -1.70 -12.58
C LEU A 39 4.17 -0.98 -12.89
N TYR A 40 4.86 -1.38 -13.96
CA TYR A 40 6.24 -0.97 -14.25
C TYR A 40 6.45 -0.20 -15.55
N ASP A 41 5.55 -0.34 -16.53
CA ASP A 41 5.64 0.35 -17.81
C ASP A 41 4.87 1.68 -17.76
N SER A 42 5.59 2.78 -17.97
CA SER A 42 5.08 4.15 -17.88
C SER A 42 3.97 4.49 -18.88
N ARG A 43 3.73 3.64 -19.89
CA ARG A 43 2.60 3.79 -20.83
C ARG A 43 1.26 3.44 -20.21
N PHE A 44 1.28 2.77 -19.06
CA PHE A 44 0.08 2.37 -18.36
C PHE A 44 0.05 3.01 -16.98
N THR A 45 -1.15 3.04 -16.43
CA THR A 45 -1.39 3.37 -15.03
C THR A 45 -2.13 2.20 -14.40
N CYS A 46 -1.71 1.76 -13.22
CA CYS A 46 -2.38 0.72 -12.46
C CYS A 46 -2.73 1.27 -11.09
N ASP A 47 -3.98 1.71 -10.93
CA ASP A 47 -4.47 2.36 -9.71
C ASP A 47 -5.26 1.37 -8.87
N PHE A 48 -5.08 1.43 -7.56
CA PHE A 48 -5.79 0.58 -6.61
C PHE A 48 -6.79 1.42 -5.83
N ALA A 49 -8.07 1.08 -5.97
CA ALA A 49 -9.14 1.66 -5.19
C ALA A 49 -9.14 1.10 -3.75
N SER A 50 -8.68 -0.14 -3.57
CA SER A 50 -8.61 -0.83 -2.29
C SER A 50 -7.49 -1.88 -2.26
N GLU A 51 -7.46 -2.74 -1.24
CA GLU A 51 -6.44 -3.79 -1.16
C GLU A 51 -6.56 -4.82 -2.29
N THR A 52 -7.79 -5.13 -2.68
CA THR A 52 -8.13 -6.19 -3.63
C THR A 52 -8.94 -5.72 -4.83
N TYR A 53 -9.01 -4.41 -5.08
CA TYR A 53 -9.65 -3.82 -6.26
C TYR A 53 -8.71 -2.77 -6.89
N GLY A 54 -8.35 -2.98 -8.15
CA GLY A 54 -7.67 -1.98 -8.96
C GLY A 54 -8.23 -1.85 -10.37
N THR A 55 -7.70 -0.87 -11.11
CA THR A 55 -7.99 -0.65 -12.53
C THR A 55 -6.69 -0.32 -13.26
N VAL A 56 -6.49 -1.01 -14.38
CA VAL A 56 -5.45 -0.68 -15.35
C VAL A 56 -6.01 0.31 -16.35
N HIS A 57 -5.27 1.36 -16.63
CA HIS A 57 -5.54 2.36 -17.64
C HIS A 57 -4.43 2.35 -18.70
N GLY A 58 -4.82 2.22 -19.97
CA GLY A 58 -3.97 2.51 -21.13
C GLY A 58 -4.59 3.63 -21.97
N ASP A 59 -3.94 3.98 -23.08
CA ASP A 59 -4.36 5.10 -23.94
C ASP A 59 -5.81 5.01 -24.42
N ASP A 60 -6.25 3.81 -24.77
CA ASP A 60 -7.53 3.53 -25.43
C ASP A 60 -8.40 2.49 -24.71
N PHE A 61 -8.00 2.09 -23.50
CA PHE A 61 -8.74 1.08 -22.73
C PHE A 61 -8.55 1.26 -21.22
N TYR A 62 -9.47 0.66 -20.48
CA TYR A 62 -9.25 0.35 -19.08
C TYR A 62 -9.79 -1.05 -18.78
N ILE A 63 -9.27 -1.68 -17.73
CA ILE A 63 -9.83 -2.92 -17.21
C ILE A 63 -9.69 -2.94 -15.69
N SER A 64 -10.83 -3.10 -15.04
CA SER A 64 -10.90 -3.28 -13.60
C SER A 64 -10.62 -4.73 -13.25
N PHE A 65 -9.97 -4.95 -12.11
CA PHE A 65 -9.60 -6.27 -11.65
C PHE A 65 -9.73 -6.40 -10.14
N GLY A 66 -9.96 -7.64 -9.70
CA GLY A 66 -9.92 -8.04 -8.31
C GLY A 66 -8.70 -8.89 -7.99
N ILE A 67 -8.40 -9.04 -6.70
CA ILE A 67 -7.45 -10.03 -6.18
C ILE A 67 -8.17 -10.87 -5.13
N ASN A 68 -8.26 -12.20 -5.33
CA ASN A 68 -8.92 -13.08 -4.36
C ASN A 68 -7.96 -13.53 -3.24
N ALA A 69 -8.47 -14.35 -2.31
CA ALA A 69 -7.71 -14.86 -1.17
C ALA A 69 -6.52 -15.76 -1.57
N ASN A 70 -6.57 -16.40 -2.74
CA ASN A 70 -5.46 -17.19 -3.29
C ASN A 70 -4.38 -16.32 -3.94
N GLY A 71 -4.60 -15.01 -4.01
CA GLY A 71 -3.74 -14.05 -4.68
C GLY A 71 -3.90 -13.98 -6.20
N SER A 72 -4.89 -14.70 -6.74
CA SER A 72 -5.26 -14.70 -8.16
C SER A 72 -5.86 -13.36 -8.55
N VAL A 73 -5.49 -12.88 -9.73
CA VAL A 73 -6.13 -11.71 -10.33
C VAL A 73 -7.38 -12.17 -11.05
N LEU A 74 -8.48 -11.44 -10.88
CA LEU A 74 -9.74 -11.72 -11.56
C LEU A 74 -10.23 -10.50 -12.35
N ALA A 75 -10.85 -10.76 -13.49
CA ALA A 75 -11.58 -9.75 -14.28
C ALA A 75 -12.81 -10.40 -14.91
N TRP A 76 -13.79 -9.59 -15.32
CA TRP A 76 -14.98 -10.12 -15.99
C TRP A 76 -14.67 -10.51 -17.44
N LEU A 77 -15.23 -11.63 -17.88
CA LEU A 77 -15.06 -12.14 -19.24
C LEU A 77 -15.51 -11.10 -20.29
N GLY A 78 -16.58 -10.37 -20.02
CA GLY A 78 -17.07 -9.31 -20.89
C GLY A 78 -16.11 -8.13 -21.04
N ASP A 79 -15.48 -7.70 -19.95
CA ASP A 79 -14.48 -6.63 -19.97
C ASP A 79 -13.23 -7.07 -20.74
N LEU A 80 -12.80 -8.32 -20.55
CA LEU A 80 -11.66 -8.90 -21.28
C LEU A 80 -11.90 -8.98 -22.79
N GLN A 81 -13.14 -9.21 -23.22
CA GLN A 81 -13.51 -9.21 -24.65
C GLN A 81 -13.52 -7.81 -25.26
N SER A 82 -13.59 -6.77 -24.43
CA SER A 82 -13.58 -5.37 -24.86
C SER A 82 -12.17 -4.78 -24.95
N LEU A 83 -11.15 -5.51 -24.48
CA LEU A 83 -9.75 -5.09 -24.55
C LEU A 83 -9.22 -5.03 -25.99
N PRO A 84 -8.24 -4.16 -26.28
CA PRO A 84 -7.49 -4.23 -27.53
C PRO A 84 -6.82 -5.61 -27.68
N VAL A 85 -6.79 -6.15 -28.91
CA VAL A 85 -6.28 -7.51 -29.19
C VAL A 85 -4.90 -7.79 -28.57
N ARG A 86 -3.99 -6.80 -28.60
CA ARG A 86 -2.66 -6.89 -27.99
C ARG A 86 -2.71 -7.13 -26.47
N GLU A 87 -3.68 -6.54 -25.81
CA GLU A 87 -3.90 -6.67 -24.37
C GLU A 87 -4.52 -8.04 -24.07
N CYS A 88 -5.52 -8.49 -24.86
CA CYS A 88 -6.06 -9.84 -24.72
C CYS A 88 -4.95 -10.91 -24.78
N PHE A 89 -4.01 -10.80 -25.73
CA PHE A 89 -2.86 -11.71 -25.82
C PHE A 89 -2.01 -11.71 -24.54
N TYR A 90 -1.74 -10.54 -23.97
CA TYR A 90 -0.93 -10.44 -22.76
C TYR A 90 -1.65 -11.06 -21.55
N TRP A 91 -2.94 -10.78 -21.37
CA TRP A 91 -3.74 -11.41 -20.33
C TRP A 91 -3.83 -12.92 -20.52
N LEU A 92 -3.93 -13.40 -21.75
CA LEU A 92 -4.05 -14.83 -22.06
C LEU A 92 -2.82 -15.65 -21.64
N VAL A 93 -1.62 -15.05 -21.65
CA VAL A 93 -0.38 -15.71 -21.18
C VAL A 93 -0.47 -16.10 -19.70
N GLU A 94 -1.16 -15.29 -18.91
CA GLU A 94 -1.28 -15.46 -17.46
C GLU A 94 -2.61 -16.07 -17.04
N ASN A 95 -3.47 -16.41 -18.00
CA ASN A 95 -4.76 -17.03 -17.73
C ASN A 95 -4.57 -18.46 -17.19
N LYS A 96 -5.42 -18.83 -16.24
CA LYS A 96 -5.37 -20.12 -15.56
C LYS A 96 -6.76 -20.70 -15.38
N ASP A 97 -6.79 -21.94 -14.88
CA ASP A 97 -8.02 -22.65 -14.62
C ASP A 97 -8.92 -21.87 -13.63
N PRO A 98 -10.25 -21.94 -13.80
CA PRO A 98 -11.21 -21.31 -12.91
C PRO A 98 -11.06 -21.79 -11.46
N GLU A 99 -11.16 -20.86 -10.51
CA GLU A 99 -10.97 -21.18 -9.08
C GLU A 99 -12.27 -21.26 -8.28
N GLY A 100 -13.39 -20.72 -8.78
CA GLY A 100 -14.64 -20.68 -8.02
C GLY A 100 -14.66 -19.68 -6.86
N ASP A 101 -13.63 -18.83 -6.72
CA ASP A 101 -13.55 -17.81 -5.67
C ASP A 101 -13.31 -16.42 -6.25
N ALA A 102 -14.40 -15.72 -6.58
CA ALA A 102 -14.36 -14.32 -7.02
C ALA A 102 -14.39 -13.33 -5.85
N LYS A 103 -14.43 -13.79 -4.59
CA LYS A 103 -14.62 -12.91 -3.43
C LYS A 103 -13.45 -11.95 -3.30
N SER A 104 -13.76 -10.66 -3.40
CA SER A 104 -12.81 -9.56 -3.34
C SER A 104 -13.58 -8.25 -3.15
N GLU A 105 -12.88 -7.18 -2.79
CA GLU A 105 -13.47 -5.83 -2.76
C GLU A 105 -13.91 -5.37 -4.16
N PHE A 106 -13.28 -5.89 -5.22
CA PHE A 106 -13.72 -5.68 -6.61
C PHE A 106 -15.12 -6.26 -6.84
N TYR A 107 -15.33 -7.51 -6.43
CA TYR A 107 -16.65 -8.15 -6.51
C TYR A 107 -17.68 -7.38 -5.68
N ASP A 108 -17.33 -7.05 -4.44
CA ASP A 108 -18.22 -6.32 -3.53
C ASP A 108 -18.60 -4.92 -4.07
N ALA A 109 -17.65 -4.22 -4.69
CA ALA A 109 -17.89 -2.91 -5.27
C ALA A 109 -18.77 -2.98 -6.53
N GLN A 110 -18.46 -3.89 -7.45
CA GLN A 110 -19.15 -3.94 -8.74
C GLN A 110 -20.49 -4.68 -8.71
N VAL A 111 -20.61 -5.71 -7.87
CA VAL A 111 -21.82 -6.55 -7.78
C VAL A 111 -22.69 -6.14 -6.60
N ASN A 112 -22.10 -5.94 -5.42
CA ASN A 112 -22.84 -5.68 -4.19
C ASN A 112 -22.97 -4.17 -3.86
N ALA A 113 -22.46 -3.29 -4.73
CA ALA A 113 -22.46 -1.83 -4.55
C ALA A 113 -21.92 -1.37 -3.18
N LYS A 114 -20.91 -2.07 -2.65
CA LYS A 114 -20.27 -1.72 -1.39
C LYS A 114 -19.07 -0.80 -1.65
N PHE A 115 -19.04 0.32 -0.93
CA PHE A 115 -17.85 1.16 -0.91
C PHE A 115 -16.67 0.41 -0.29
N THR A 116 -15.49 0.63 -0.83
CA THR A 116 -14.24 0.02 -0.37
C THR A 116 -13.42 1.03 0.40
N GLU A 117 -12.63 0.53 1.35
CA GLU A 117 -11.66 1.36 2.03
C GLU A 117 -10.46 1.63 1.11
N PRO A 118 -9.84 2.83 1.16
CA PRO A 118 -8.59 3.09 0.46
C PRO A 118 -7.50 2.10 0.89
N PRO A 119 -6.46 1.86 0.08
CA PRO A 119 -5.34 1.01 0.46
C PRO A 119 -4.74 1.39 1.82
N ALA A 120 -4.22 0.41 2.56
CA ALA A 120 -3.71 0.55 3.92
C ALA A 120 -2.65 1.64 4.03
N ILE A 121 -1.76 1.75 3.02
CA ILE A 121 -0.75 2.81 2.97
C ILE A 121 -1.39 4.20 2.95
N ILE A 122 -2.43 4.40 2.14
CA ILE A 122 -3.17 5.67 2.08
C ILE A 122 -3.89 5.96 3.39
N ARG A 123 -4.48 4.93 4.03
CA ARG A 123 -5.09 5.10 5.35
C ARG A 123 -4.07 5.54 6.39
N ALA A 124 -2.89 4.92 6.43
CA ALA A 124 -1.80 5.29 7.35
C ALA A 124 -1.32 6.74 7.13
N LEU A 125 -1.15 7.16 5.88
CA LEU A 125 -0.73 8.52 5.56
C LEU A 125 -1.83 9.56 5.81
N ASN A 126 -3.10 9.19 5.64
CA ASN A 126 -4.23 10.00 6.05
C ASN A 126 -4.29 10.14 7.58
N ALA A 127 -4.02 9.07 8.33
CA ALA A 127 -3.92 9.12 9.79
C ALA A 127 -2.78 10.07 10.24
N LEU A 128 -1.61 9.97 9.62
CA LEU A 128 -0.49 10.89 9.86
C LEU A 128 -0.84 12.35 9.51
N SER A 129 -1.58 12.56 8.43
CA SER A 129 -2.02 13.91 8.03
C SER A 129 -2.99 14.50 9.04
N LYS A 130 -3.94 13.70 9.53
CA LYS A 130 -4.87 14.10 10.59
C LYS A 130 -4.12 14.38 11.89
N LEU A 131 -3.16 13.53 12.27
CA LEU A 131 -2.28 13.77 13.41
C LEU A 131 -1.54 15.12 13.26
N ASN A 132 -0.91 15.36 12.11
CA ASN A 132 -0.17 16.60 11.85
C ASN A 132 -1.08 17.84 11.93
N ALA A 133 -2.27 17.78 11.32
CA ALA A 133 -3.24 18.87 11.35
C ALA A 133 -3.80 19.10 12.76
N GLY A 134 -4.12 18.02 13.49
CA GLY A 134 -4.57 18.09 14.88
C GLY A 134 -3.49 18.68 15.79
N PHE A 135 -2.25 18.25 15.63
CA PHE A 135 -1.11 18.75 16.40
C PHE A 135 -0.86 20.24 16.11
N HIS A 136 -0.91 20.64 14.85
CA HIS A 136 -0.81 22.06 14.47
C HIS A 136 -1.96 22.89 15.06
N LYS A 137 -3.19 22.40 14.97
CA LYS A 137 -4.35 23.08 15.56
C LYS A 137 -4.20 23.27 17.07
N LYS A 138 -3.60 22.31 17.78
CA LYS A 138 -3.46 22.32 19.24
C LYS A 138 -2.23 23.11 19.73
N PHE A 139 -1.10 22.97 19.06
CA PHE A 139 0.20 23.46 19.53
C PHE A 139 0.83 24.52 18.61
N GLY A 140 0.23 24.81 17.45
CA GLY A 140 0.75 25.79 16.48
C GLY A 140 2.02 25.34 15.76
N VAL A 141 2.27 24.03 15.72
CA VAL A 141 3.49 23.40 15.20
C VAL A 141 3.10 22.21 14.33
N HIS A 142 3.75 22.03 13.19
CA HIS A 142 3.65 20.84 12.36
C HIS A 142 4.71 19.81 12.75
N LEU A 143 4.29 18.56 12.97
CA LEU A 143 5.18 17.43 13.17
C LEU A 143 5.92 17.04 11.87
N TYR A 144 5.23 17.15 10.74
CA TYR A 144 5.70 16.78 9.40
C TYR A 144 5.40 17.89 8.38
N HIS A 145 6.17 17.94 7.30
CA HIS A 145 5.83 18.82 6.17
C HIS A 145 4.62 18.27 5.39
N GLU A 146 3.78 19.18 4.87
CA GLU A 146 2.61 18.81 4.05
C GLU A 146 3.02 18.26 2.68
N ARG A 147 2.16 17.43 2.08
CA ARG A 147 2.38 16.72 0.82
C ARG A 147 1.22 16.91 -0.14
N SER A 148 1.50 16.84 -1.44
CA SER A 148 0.47 16.96 -2.49
C SER A 148 -0.41 15.71 -2.61
N ILE A 149 -1.53 15.80 -3.35
CA ILE A 149 -2.43 14.66 -3.58
C ILE A 149 -1.78 13.68 -4.58
N GLU A 150 -1.10 14.22 -5.59
CA GLU A 150 -0.43 13.46 -6.65
C GLU A 150 0.67 12.56 -6.06
N GLU A 151 1.44 13.07 -5.09
CA GLU A 151 2.42 12.28 -4.32
C GLU A 151 1.76 11.07 -3.65
N ARG A 152 0.56 11.25 -3.09
CA ARG A 152 -0.17 10.15 -2.43
C ARG A 152 -0.66 9.07 -3.38
N VAL A 153 -1.14 9.46 -4.55
CA VAL A 153 -1.56 8.48 -5.57
C VAL A 153 -0.39 7.59 -5.98
N GLU A 154 0.78 8.19 -6.19
CA GLU A 154 1.98 7.47 -6.59
C GLU A 154 2.47 6.48 -5.50
N GLU A 155 2.28 6.79 -4.21
CA GLU A 155 2.58 5.88 -3.09
C GLU A 155 1.78 4.57 -3.14
N THR A 156 0.52 4.62 -3.59
CA THR A 156 -0.30 3.40 -3.79
C THR A 156 0.27 2.53 -4.90
N ARG A 157 0.61 3.12 -6.05
CA ARG A 157 1.16 2.40 -7.20
C ARG A 157 2.45 1.69 -6.84
N ARG A 158 3.30 2.41 -6.09
CA ARG A 158 4.52 1.91 -5.49
C ARG A 158 4.22 0.70 -4.61
N TYR A 159 3.46 0.84 -3.53
CA TYR A 159 3.16 -0.27 -2.61
C TYR A 159 2.70 -1.55 -3.33
N LYS A 160 1.88 -1.42 -4.38
CA LYS A 160 1.31 -2.56 -5.11
C LYS A 160 2.28 -3.24 -6.09
N ARG A 161 3.46 -2.68 -6.36
CA ARG A 161 4.55 -3.41 -7.01
C ARG A 161 5.11 -4.56 -6.15
N LEU A 162 4.99 -4.48 -4.81
CA LEU A 162 5.43 -5.54 -3.88
C LEU A 162 4.57 -6.82 -3.96
N LEU A 163 3.46 -6.80 -4.69
CA LEU A 163 2.55 -7.94 -4.86
C LEU A 163 3.24 -9.26 -5.29
N LEU A 164 4.48 -9.19 -5.79
CA LEU A 164 5.32 -10.32 -6.19
C LEU A 164 6.25 -10.85 -5.08
N ASN A 165 6.17 -10.32 -3.86
CA ASN A 165 6.95 -10.72 -2.69
C ASN A 165 8.48 -10.79 -2.93
N ASN A 166 9.03 -9.83 -3.69
CA ASN A 166 10.46 -9.79 -3.96
C ASN A 166 11.20 -8.81 -3.03
N VAL A 167 12.44 -9.17 -2.68
CA VAL A 167 13.25 -8.44 -1.70
C VAL A 167 13.67 -7.05 -2.18
N ASP A 168 13.93 -6.88 -3.47
CA ASP A 168 14.42 -5.62 -4.03
C ASP A 168 13.33 -4.54 -4.01
N ASP A 169 12.10 -4.92 -4.34
CA ASP A 169 10.93 -4.05 -4.19
C ASP A 169 10.67 -3.74 -2.72
N PHE A 170 10.76 -4.73 -1.83
CA PHE A 170 10.60 -4.49 -0.40
C PHE A 170 11.61 -3.47 0.13
N LYS A 171 12.90 -3.63 -0.21
CA LYS A 171 13.96 -2.67 0.12
C LYS A 171 13.63 -1.27 -0.40
N ARG A 172 13.27 -1.17 -1.69
CA ARG A 172 12.90 0.11 -2.30
C ARG A 172 11.73 0.76 -1.57
N PHE A 173 10.67 0.00 -1.26
CA PHE A 173 9.49 0.56 -0.58
C PHE A 173 9.76 1.02 0.83
N VAL A 174 10.52 0.25 1.59
CA VAL A 174 10.91 0.66 2.94
C VAL A 174 11.74 1.95 2.90
N SER A 175 12.73 2.04 2.01
CA SER A 175 13.57 3.24 1.90
C SER A 175 12.74 4.46 1.48
N GLU A 176 11.87 4.33 0.48
CA GLU A 176 10.96 5.40 0.06
C GLU A 176 9.97 5.76 1.17
N LEU A 177 9.37 4.79 1.86
CA LEU A 177 8.42 5.04 2.95
C LEU A 177 9.09 5.75 4.13
N ASN A 178 10.35 5.42 4.43
CA ASN A 178 11.14 6.11 5.43
C ASN A 178 11.40 7.57 5.04
N GLU A 179 11.69 7.86 3.77
CA GLU A 179 11.78 9.22 3.26
C GLU A 179 10.43 9.95 3.41
N ILE A 180 9.33 9.25 3.07
CA ILE A 180 7.97 9.79 3.13
C ILE A 180 7.57 10.22 4.55
N ILE A 181 7.89 9.38 5.53
CA ILE A 181 7.41 9.52 6.90
C ILE A 181 8.49 10.10 7.81
N ASN A 182 9.60 9.38 8.00
CA ASN A 182 10.57 9.68 9.05
C ASN A 182 11.47 10.87 8.69
N GLU A 183 11.90 10.96 7.43
CA GLU A 183 12.76 12.07 6.98
C GLU A 183 11.97 13.35 6.76
N ASN A 184 10.64 13.24 6.56
CA ASN A 184 9.72 14.35 6.41
C ASN A 184 9.35 15.06 7.73
N ALA A 185 9.90 14.62 8.87
CA ALA A 185 9.69 15.26 10.16
C ALA A 185 10.25 16.69 10.16
N ASN A 186 9.46 17.65 10.65
CA ASN A 186 9.80 19.07 10.65
C ASN A 186 10.75 19.40 11.80
N ASN A 187 12.01 18.98 11.67
CA ASN A 187 13.03 19.10 12.71
C ASN A 187 13.17 20.51 13.32
N PRO A 188 13.16 21.62 12.53
CA PRO A 188 13.23 22.98 13.09
C PRO A 188 12.08 23.29 14.06
N GLU A 189 10.88 22.87 13.71
CA GLU A 189 9.67 23.11 14.50
C GLU A 189 9.58 22.23 15.75
N LEU A 190 9.94 20.95 15.62
CA LEU A 190 10.04 20.03 16.76
C LEU A 190 11.04 20.54 17.81
N ARG A 191 12.20 21.06 17.38
CA ARG A 191 13.19 21.65 18.28
C ARG A 191 12.63 22.87 19.00
N ARG A 192 12.01 23.80 18.26
CA ARG A 192 11.42 25.01 18.82
C ARG A 192 10.39 24.66 19.92
N LEU A 193 9.55 23.64 19.68
CA LEU A 193 8.56 23.20 20.66
C LEU A 193 9.21 22.60 21.91
N LEU A 194 10.21 21.73 21.75
CA LEU A 194 10.92 21.10 22.87
C LEU A 194 11.67 22.14 23.72
N ASP A 195 12.33 23.10 23.07
CA ASP A 195 13.00 24.21 23.75
C ASP A 195 12.01 25.05 24.56
N ALA A 196 10.83 25.36 23.98
CA ALA A 196 9.76 26.08 24.68
C ALA A 196 9.18 25.30 25.87
N LYS A 197 9.27 23.97 25.87
CA LYS A 197 8.89 23.10 26.99
C LYS A 197 10.03 22.83 27.98
N GLY A 198 11.20 23.43 27.77
CA GLY A 198 12.37 23.24 28.63
C GLY A 198 13.01 21.85 28.53
N VAL A 199 12.79 21.15 27.42
CA VAL A 199 13.30 19.79 27.19
C VAL A 199 14.63 19.84 26.45
N THR A 200 15.71 19.49 27.13
CA THR A 200 17.04 19.41 26.51
C THR A 200 17.14 18.17 25.63
N THR A 201 17.31 18.37 24.32
CA THR A 201 17.56 17.27 23.37
C THR A 201 19.06 16.97 23.24
N GLN A 202 19.41 15.70 23.04
CA GLN A 202 20.79 15.33 22.73
C GLN A 202 21.27 15.99 21.42
N SER A 203 22.52 16.41 21.40
CA SER A 203 23.15 16.98 20.20
C SER A 203 23.05 15.98 19.03
N GLY A 204 22.59 16.47 17.86
CA GLY A 204 22.40 15.66 16.66
C GLY A 204 21.08 14.87 16.56
N SER A 205 20.20 14.91 17.57
CA SER A 205 18.87 14.28 17.48
C SER A 205 18.05 14.83 16.31
N LYS A 206 17.51 13.97 15.45
CA LYS A 206 16.67 14.32 14.29
C LYS A 206 15.60 13.25 14.03
N GLY A 207 14.58 13.58 13.25
CA GLY A 207 13.51 12.68 12.83
C GLY A 207 12.83 12.03 14.04
N ASN A 208 12.78 10.69 14.02
CA ASN A 208 12.14 9.87 15.06
C ASN A 208 12.61 10.17 16.48
N LYS A 209 13.88 10.57 16.69
CA LYS A 209 14.36 10.93 18.03
C LYS A 209 13.71 12.21 18.57
N LEU A 210 13.49 13.21 17.69
CA LEU A 210 12.79 14.43 18.09
C LEU A 210 11.29 14.19 18.25
N LEU A 211 10.69 13.39 17.35
CA LEU A 211 9.29 12.98 17.48
C LEU A 211 9.05 12.23 18.79
N ALA A 212 9.91 11.27 19.15
CA ALA A 212 9.84 10.55 20.43
C ALA A 212 9.87 11.50 21.63
N ALA A 213 10.78 12.48 21.62
CA ALA A 213 10.88 13.48 22.69
C ALA A 213 9.62 14.35 22.76
N VAL A 214 9.03 14.71 21.61
CA VAL A 214 7.75 15.46 21.57
C VAL A 214 6.61 14.61 22.11
N TYR A 215 6.49 13.35 21.72
CA TYR A 215 5.42 12.47 22.17
C TYR A 215 5.49 12.22 23.69
N ASP A 216 6.69 12.06 24.25
CA ASP A 216 6.89 11.94 25.70
C ASP A 216 6.60 13.26 26.44
N ALA A 217 7.24 14.36 26.04
CA ALA A 217 7.17 15.60 26.81
C ALA A 217 5.88 16.41 26.62
N VAL A 218 5.22 16.28 25.45
CA VAL A 218 4.03 17.07 25.10
C VAL A 218 2.76 16.23 25.20
N LEU A 219 2.81 14.96 24.80
CA LEU A 219 1.63 14.08 24.77
C LEU A 219 1.63 13.07 25.93
N HIS A 220 2.71 12.98 26.70
CA HIS A 220 2.86 12.01 27.79
C HIS A 220 2.61 10.57 27.34
N ASP A 221 3.11 10.23 26.15
CA ASP A 221 2.99 8.89 25.56
C ASP A 221 3.69 7.84 26.43
N LYS A 222 2.89 6.97 27.06
CA LYS A 222 3.36 5.81 27.84
C LYS A 222 3.36 4.51 27.05
N SER A 223 2.76 4.50 25.86
CA SER A 223 2.57 3.32 25.03
C SER A 223 3.70 3.13 24.01
N ASN A 224 4.66 4.07 23.95
CA ASN A 224 5.78 4.04 23.01
C ASN A 224 5.31 3.98 21.55
N LEU A 225 4.36 4.84 21.19
CA LEU A 225 3.72 4.92 19.87
C LEU A 225 4.71 5.32 18.75
N ILE A 226 5.90 5.79 19.09
CA ILE A 226 6.99 6.00 18.13
C ILE A 226 7.63 4.69 17.63
N ALA A 227 7.39 3.55 18.29
CA ALA A 227 8.08 2.29 18.00
C ALA A 227 7.98 1.82 16.53
N PRO A 228 6.82 1.87 15.84
CA PRO A 228 6.73 1.45 14.44
C PRO A 228 7.54 2.35 13.49
N PHE A 229 7.70 3.63 13.82
CA PHE A 229 8.53 4.55 13.04
C PHE A 229 10.02 4.18 13.13
N PHE A 230 10.47 3.73 14.31
CA PHE A 230 11.81 3.15 14.45
C PHE A 230 11.95 1.81 13.71
N CYS A 231 10.90 0.98 13.67
CA CYS A 231 10.93 -0.24 12.85
C CYS A 231 11.11 0.08 11.36
N LEU A 232 10.41 1.09 10.84
CA LEU A 232 10.59 1.58 9.47
C LEU A 232 12.03 2.08 9.23
N TYR A 233 12.60 2.83 10.17
CA TYR A 233 13.98 3.31 10.09
C TYR A 233 15.00 2.16 10.09
N ASP A 234 14.82 1.17 10.97
CA ASP A 234 15.69 -0.01 11.06
C ASP A 234 15.63 -0.82 9.75
N LEU A 235 14.45 -1.02 9.18
CA LEU A 235 14.32 -1.68 7.88
C LEU A 235 15.02 -0.88 6.77
N ARG A 236 14.94 0.45 6.78
CA ARG A 236 15.65 1.31 5.82
C ARG A 236 17.17 1.19 5.97
N LEU A 237 17.68 1.12 7.20
CA LEU A 237 19.11 0.88 7.44
C LEU A 237 19.55 -0.48 6.89
N TRP A 238 18.74 -1.51 7.11
CA TRP A 238 18.97 -2.83 6.56
C TRP A 238 18.96 -2.83 5.02
N ALA A 239 18.02 -2.13 4.40
CA ALA A 239 17.89 -2.02 2.95
C ALA A 239 19.11 -1.36 2.29
N ASP A 240 19.57 -0.23 2.83
CA ASP A 240 20.58 0.63 2.19
C ASP A 240 22.03 0.25 2.51
N HIS A 241 22.31 -0.34 3.69
CA HIS A 241 23.68 -0.46 4.20
C HIS A 241 24.20 -1.89 4.34
N SER A 242 23.53 -2.88 3.72
CA SER A 242 23.90 -4.30 3.83
C SER A 242 24.11 -4.74 5.29
N MET A 243 23.25 -4.27 6.21
CA MET A 243 23.29 -4.67 7.61
C MET A 243 22.99 -6.16 7.77
N SER A 244 23.30 -6.73 8.94
CA SER A 244 23.03 -8.15 9.18
C SER A 244 21.54 -8.48 9.05
N GLU A 245 21.24 -9.71 8.62
CA GLU A 245 19.88 -10.23 8.57
C GLU A 245 19.16 -10.18 9.93
N ASP A 246 19.90 -10.08 11.04
CA ASP A 246 19.32 -9.97 12.37
C ASP A 246 18.45 -8.71 12.51
N MET A 247 18.78 -7.64 11.78
CA MET A 247 18.02 -6.39 11.83
C MET A 247 16.58 -6.58 11.34
N ILE A 248 16.40 -7.16 10.14
CA ILE A 248 15.07 -7.44 9.60
C ILE A 248 14.35 -8.52 10.42
N LYS A 249 15.06 -9.55 10.92
CA LYS A 249 14.48 -10.58 11.81
C LYS A 249 13.94 -9.97 13.11
N ASN A 250 14.68 -9.02 13.70
CA ASN A 250 14.24 -8.31 14.90
C ASN A 250 13.01 -7.45 14.64
N VAL A 251 12.95 -6.75 13.51
CA VAL A 251 11.77 -5.97 13.13
C VAL A 251 10.57 -6.88 12.87
N ALA A 252 10.76 -7.99 12.15
CA ALA A 252 9.71 -8.98 11.91
C ALA A 252 9.16 -9.53 13.24
N ALA A 253 10.02 -9.88 14.20
CA ALA A 253 9.60 -10.33 15.52
C ALA A 253 8.79 -9.27 16.29
N LYS A 254 9.21 -7.99 16.25
CA LYS A 254 8.48 -6.88 16.89
C LYS A 254 7.08 -6.67 16.29
N LEU A 255 6.94 -6.88 14.98
CA LEU A 255 5.68 -6.71 14.25
C LEU A 255 4.81 -7.98 14.22
N GLY A 256 5.33 -9.12 14.71
CA GLY A 256 4.64 -10.41 14.65
C GLY A 256 4.60 -11.04 13.25
N GLY A 257 5.58 -10.73 12.40
CA GLY A 257 5.72 -11.23 11.03
C GLY A 257 6.89 -12.20 10.84
N SER A 258 7.15 -12.58 9.58
CA SER A 258 8.31 -13.35 9.14
C SER A 258 9.08 -12.60 8.04
N VAL A 259 10.33 -12.98 7.82
CA VAL A 259 11.17 -12.51 6.70
C VAL A 259 10.92 -13.26 5.39
N ASP A 260 10.13 -14.33 5.42
CA ASP A 260 9.75 -15.12 4.23
C ASP A 260 8.60 -14.49 3.43
N ASP A 261 7.89 -13.53 4.04
CA ASP A 261 6.74 -12.84 3.47
C ASP A 261 6.88 -11.33 3.65
N TYR A 262 7.60 -10.71 2.73
CA TYR A 262 7.84 -9.28 2.68
C TYR A 262 6.56 -8.47 2.49
N GLN A 263 5.60 -8.99 1.72
CA GLN A 263 4.29 -8.34 1.57
C GLN A 263 3.61 -8.25 2.94
N ARG A 264 3.51 -9.37 3.66
CA ARG A 264 2.87 -9.40 4.97
C ARG A 264 3.62 -8.56 6.01
N LEU A 265 4.95 -8.60 5.99
CA LEU A 265 5.77 -7.78 6.88
C LEU A 265 5.52 -6.27 6.66
N LEU A 266 5.40 -5.84 5.40
CA LEU A 266 5.07 -4.45 5.08
C LEU A 266 3.65 -4.07 5.51
N GLU A 267 2.66 -4.94 5.29
CA GLU A 267 1.29 -4.75 5.77
C GLU A 267 1.24 -4.53 7.29
N LEU A 268 1.96 -5.36 8.05
CA LEU A 268 2.05 -5.24 9.51
C LEU A 268 2.69 -3.92 9.93
N LEU A 269 3.76 -3.49 9.25
CA LEU A 269 4.40 -2.21 9.52
C LEU A 269 3.45 -1.03 9.26
N ILE A 270 2.78 -1.02 8.11
CA ILE A 270 1.83 0.03 7.72
C ILE A 270 0.68 0.09 8.73
N GLN A 271 0.14 -1.06 9.13
CA GLN A 271 -0.92 -1.14 10.13
C GLN A 271 -0.46 -0.57 11.48
N ALA A 272 0.73 -0.95 11.94
CA ALA A 272 1.28 -0.45 13.20
C ALA A 272 1.50 1.08 13.18
N ILE A 273 1.94 1.64 12.04
CA ILE A 273 2.06 3.10 11.84
C ILE A 273 0.69 3.77 11.86
N ASN A 274 -0.31 3.20 11.17
CA ASN A 274 -1.68 3.72 11.16
C ASN A 274 -2.28 3.77 12.57
N ASP A 275 -2.15 2.69 13.32
CA ASP A 275 -2.71 2.56 14.67
C ASP A 275 -2.01 3.50 15.65
N SER A 276 -0.68 3.61 15.55
CA SER A 276 0.09 4.56 16.37
C SER A 276 -0.28 6.00 16.06
N SER A 277 -0.45 6.34 14.77
CA SER A 277 -0.84 7.71 14.37
C SER A 277 -2.24 8.07 14.85
N SER A 278 -3.16 7.11 14.85
CA SER A 278 -4.53 7.30 15.35
C SER A 278 -4.55 7.49 16.87
N GLN A 279 -3.81 6.68 17.62
CA GLN A 279 -3.68 6.83 19.08
C GLN A 279 -2.97 8.14 19.46
N LEU A 280 -1.94 8.55 18.71
CA LEU A 280 -1.28 9.85 18.91
C LEU A 280 -2.26 11.00 18.70
N LEU A 281 -3.16 10.91 17.71
CA LEU A 281 -4.18 11.93 17.49
C LEU A 281 -5.14 12.02 18.67
N GLU A 282 -5.56 10.88 19.24
CA GLU A 282 -6.38 10.88 20.47
C GLU A 282 -5.64 11.54 21.64
N LEU A 283 -4.33 11.32 21.80
CA LEU A 283 -3.53 12.01 22.82
C LEU A 283 -3.47 13.52 22.57
N VAL A 284 -3.35 13.95 21.31
CA VAL A 284 -3.36 15.38 20.94
C VAL A 284 -4.70 16.03 21.29
N GLU A 285 -5.81 15.36 20.99
CA GLU A 285 -7.15 15.87 21.27
C GLU A 285 -7.42 16.00 22.77
N ASN A 286 -6.83 15.11 23.58
CA ASN A 286 -6.97 15.07 25.03
C ASN A 286 -5.90 15.86 25.80
N ALA A 287 -4.84 16.34 25.14
CA ALA A 287 -3.80 17.13 25.78
C ALA A 287 -4.39 18.42 26.35
N ALA A 288 -4.05 18.78 27.60
CA ALA A 288 -4.51 20.01 28.25
C ALA A 288 -3.75 21.24 27.74
#